data_AF-A0A1G5CFX5-F1
#
_entry.id   AF-A0A1G5CFX5-F1
#
_cell.length_a   1.000
_cell.length_b   1.000
_cell.length_c   1.000
_cell.angle_alpha   90.00
_cell.angle_beta   90.00
_cell.angle_gamma   90.00
#
_symmetry.space_group_name_H-M   'P 1'
#
loop_
_entity.id
_entity.type
_entity.pdbx_description
1 polymer ?
#
loop_
_entity_poly.entity_id
_entity_poly.type
_entity_poly.pdbx_seq_one_letter_code
_entity_poly.pdbx_strand_id
1 'polypeptide(L)'
;MQNAKLHFSQSENNYQIKEAYKTLRSNIEFSGQNVKVVSITSCTPGEGKTTVAMALARAFAEAGKKTVLVDADMRKSVLVGRYKTGSVRLGLTHCLVGRERLSSVICETDTPNLYVIFSGPVPPNPSELLGGRIFGKALENMKQVFDYIIIDTPPLGSVIDAAVVAKQCDGTVMVIESNAISYRFAQRVKDQLDKAGAKMLGVVLNKVDITGKGYYGHYGSYYGKYYGKYYGKYYGKYGEDNIEVPSKPKASVEKEPSDDDLDELNYLAGVMRKD
;
A
#
# COMPACT_ATOMS: atom_id res chain seq x y z
N MET A 1 -4.36 12.19 14.49
CA MET A 1 -4.70 10.78 14.16
C MET A 1 -5.88 10.38 15.02
N GLN A 2 -6.79 9.56 14.51
CA GLN A 2 -7.89 9.02 15.34
C GLN A 2 -7.32 7.96 16.28
N ASN A 3 -7.75 7.98 17.54
CA ASN A 3 -7.43 6.95 18.54
C ASN A 3 -8.23 5.67 18.25
N ALA A 4 -7.90 5.00 17.15
CA ALA A 4 -8.44 3.70 16.79
C ALA A 4 -7.30 2.87 16.19
N LYS A 5 -6.86 1.85 16.92
CA LYS A 5 -5.89 0.87 16.42
C LYS A 5 -6.66 -0.22 15.67
N LEU A 6 -6.50 -0.26 14.36
CA LEU A 6 -7.18 -1.25 13.52
C LEU A 6 -6.44 -2.58 13.57
N HIS A 7 -7.17 -3.66 13.84
CA HIS A 7 -6.64 -5.01 13.80
C HIS A 7 -6.90 -5.66 12.45
N PHE A 8 -5.84 -6.03 11.74
CA PHE A 8 -5.92 -6.75 10.48
C PHE A 8 -5.82 -8.24 10.79
N SER A 9 -6.93 -8.99 10.65
CA SER A 9 -6.86 -10.44 10.80
C SER A 9 -5.82 -11.01 9.83
N GLN A 10 -4.89 -11.81 10.34
CA GLN A 10 -3.97 -12.54 9.49
C GLN A 10 -4.78 -13.58 8.72
N SER A 11 -5.01 -13.38 7.42
CA SER A 11 -5.44 -14.47 6.55
C SER A 11 -4.30 -15.49 6.45
N GLU A 12 -4.66 -16.77 6.47
CA GLU A 12 -3.77 -17.94 6.55
C GLU A 12 -2.42 -17.82 5.81
N ASN A 13 -1.39 -18.40 6.42
CA ASN A 13 0.01 -18.43 5.99
C ASN A 13 0.22 -19.15 4.64
N ASN A 14 -0.30 -18.62 3.54
CA ASN A 14 0.09 -19.06 2.22
C ASN A 14 1.33 -18.27 1.76
N TYR A 15 2.51 -18.88 1.93
CA TYR A 15 3.81 -18.32 1.53
C TYR A 15 3.80 -17.81 0.07
N GLN A 16 3.13 -18.54 -0.84
CA GLN A 16 3.07 -18.18 -2.26
C GLN A 16 2.33 -16.86 -2.49
N ILE A 17 1.25 -16.62 -1.74
CA ILE A 17 0.50 -15.36 -1.80
C ILE A 17 1.33 -14.20 -1.24
N LYS A 18 2.07 -14.42 -0.15
CA LYS A 18 2.98 -13.40 0.41
C LYS A 18 4.08 -13.02 -0.59
N GLU A 19 4.71 -13.99 -1.23
CA GLU A 19 5.74 -13.73 -2.25
C GLU A 19 5.16 -13.03 -3.50
N ALA A 20 3.92 -13.33 -3.89
CA ALA A 20 3.25 -12.61 -4.97
C ALA A 20 3.08 -11.11 -4.66
N TYR A 21 2.68 -10.76 -3.43
CA TYR A 21 2.57 -9.36 -3.01
C TYR A 21 3.93 -8.66 -2.85
N LYS A 22 4.97 -9.37 -2.40
CA LYS A 22 6.35 -8.84 -2.42
C LYS A 22 6.83 -8.56 -3.85
N THR A 23 6.52 -9.46 -4.78
CA THR A 23 6.84 -9.27 -6.21
C THR A 23 6.10 -8.06 -6.76
N LEU A 24 4.80 -7.92 -6.48
CA LEU A 24 4.01 -6.75 -6.87
C LEU A 24 4.60 -5.44 -6.33
N ARG A 25 4.97 -5.42 -5.04
CA ARG A 25 5.64 -4.28 -4.41
C ARG A 25 6.92 -3.91 -5.15
N SER A 26 7.82 -4.87 -5.35
CA SER A 26 9.10 -4.63 -6.05
C SER A 26 8.89 -4.10 -7.47
N ASN A 27 7.89 -4.63 -8.21
CA ASN A 27 7.57 -4.15 -9.56
C ASN A 27 7.10 -2.68 -9.56
N ILE A 28 6.36 -2.26 -8.54
CA ILE A 28 5.96 -0.86 -8.37
C ILE A 28 7.18 -0.01 -8.03
N GLU A 29 8.08 -0.46 -7.15
CA GLU A 29 9.33 0.25 -6.84
C GLU A 29 10.21 0.43 -8.10
N PHE A 30 10.30 -0.60 -8.95
CA PHE A 30 11.02 -0.54 -10.23
C PHE A 30 10.35 0.35 -11.28
N SER A 31 9.09 0.72 -11.11
CA SER A 31 8.40 1.65 -12.02
C SER A 31 8.88 3.11 -11.88
N GLY A 32 9.71 3.40 -10.88
CA GLY A 32 10.45 4.64 -10.72
C GLY A 32 10.32 5.25 -9.33
N GLN A 33 11.35 5.97 -8.89
CA GLN A 33 11.40 6.59 -7.55
C GLN A 33 10.32 7.67 -7.32
N ASN A 34 9.76 8.23 -8.40
CA ASN A 34 8.70 9.25 -8.33
C ASN A 34 7.29 8.64 -8.25
N VAL A 35 7.15 7.31 -8.22
CA VAL A 35 5.85 6.63 -8.12
C VAL A 35 5.52 6.40 -6.64
N LYS A 36 4.84 7.36 -6.00
CA LYS A 36 4.44 7.25 -4.58
C LYS A 36 2.94 7.04 -4.39
N VAL A 37 2.13 7.66 -5.24
CA VAL A 37 0.67 7.55 -5.22
C VAL A 37 0.21 6.54 -6.26
N VAL A 38 -0.31 5.40 -5.80
CA VAL A 38 -0.74 4.31 -6.67
C VAL A 38 -2.20 4.00 -6.44
N SER A 39 -3.03 4.21 -7.46
CA SER A 39 -4.43 3.77 -7.42
C SER A 39 -4.58 2.32 -7.85
N ILE A 40 -5.49 1.62 -7.17
CA ILE A 40 -5.90 0.26 -7.46
C ILE A 40 -7.36 0.29 -7.89
N THR A 41 -7.65 -0.19 -9.09
CA THR A 41 -9.01 -0.30 -9.63
C THR A 41 -9.25 -1.69 -10.22
N SER A 42 -10.46 -1.94 -10.73
CA SER A 42 -10.82 -3.17 -11.41
C SER A 42 -11.86 -2.91 -12.49
N CYS A 43 -12.17 -3.92 -13.32
CA CYS A 43 -13.18 -3.83 -14.36
C CYS A 43 -14.60 -3.87 -13.78
N THR A 44 -14.85 -4.76 -12.82
CA THR A 44 -16.15 -5.02 -12.19
C THR A 44 -16.02 -5.14 -10.67
N PRO A 45 -17.15 -5.03 -9.93
CA PRO A 45 -17.16 -5.34 -8.50
C PRO A 45 -16.76 -6.80 -8.23
N GLY A 46 -16.04 -7.05 -7.13
CA GLY A 46 -15.77 -8.41 -6.64
C GLY A 46 -14.47 -9.06 -7.11
N GLU A 47 -13.69 -8.40 -7.97
CA GLU A 47 -12.42 -8.93 -8.50
C GLU A 47 -11.27 -8.94 -7.49
N GLY A 48 -11.49 -8.42 -6.28
CA GLY A 48 -10.53 -8.43 -5.17
C GLY A 48 -9.60 -7.23 -5.08
N LYS A 49 -9.90 -6.13 -5.80
CA LYS A 49 -9.15 -4.85 -5.75
C LYS A 49 -8.78 -4.39 -4.33
N THR A 50 -9.72 -4.42 -3.40
CA THR A 50 -9.50 -3.95 -2.02
C THR A 50 -8.59 -4.89 -1.24
N THR A 51 -8.68 -6.20 -1.49
CA THR A 51 -7.76 -7.17 -0.90
C THR A 51 -6.34 -6.97 -1.43
N VAL A 52 -6.19 -6.75 -2.74
CA VAL A 52 -4.89 -6.46 -3.36
C VAL A 52 -4.31 -5.15 -2.84
N ALA A 53 -5.11 -4.07 -2.79
CA ALA A 53 -4.68 -2.76 -2.29
C ALA A 53 -4.18 -2.83 -0.85
N MET A 54 -4.92 -3.53 0.02
CA MET A 54 -4.54 -3.73 1.41
C MET A 54 -3.29 -4.58 1.58
N ALA A 55 -3.20 -5.70 0.87
CA ALA A 55 -2.03 -6.57 0.94
C ALA A 55 -0.78 -5.89 0.38
N LEU A 56 -0.92 -5.08 -0.66
CA LEU A 56 0.16 -4.26 -1.20
C LEU A 56 0.62 -3.19 -0.19
N ALA A 57 -0.32 -2.45 0.41
CA ALA A 57 0.00 -1.46 1.44
C ALA A 57 0.74 -2.09 2.62
N ARG A 58 0.29 -3.27 3.06
CA ARG A 58 0.97 -4.08 4.08
C ARG A 58 2.37 -4.51 3.63
N ALA A 59 2.54 -4.97 2.40
CA ALA A 59 3.84 -5.41 1.88
C ALA A 59 4.88 -4.26 1.83
N PHE A 60 4.44 -3.02 1.56
CA PHE A 60 5.28 -1.82 1.69
C PHE A 60 5.60 -1.51 3.16
N ALA A 61 4.61 -1.55 4.05
CA ALA A 61 4.80 -1.29 5.47
C ALA A 61 5.78 -2.29 6.13
N GLU A 62 5.64 -3.58 5.82
CA GLU A 62 6.55 -4.65 6.26
C GLU A 62 7.96 -4.50 5.69
N ALA A 63 8.13 -3.77 4.58
CA ALA A 63 9.44 -3.38 4.03
C ALA A 63 10.05 -2.15 4.72
N GLY A 64 9.42 -1.64 5.78
CA GLY A 64 9.85 -0.45 6.50
C GLY A 64 9.41 0.87 5.87
N LYS A 65 8.55 0.85 4.84
CA LYS A 65 8.04 2.07 4.19
C LYS A 65 6.81 2.60 4.90
N LYS A 66 6.81 3.87 5.27
CA LYS A 66 5.64 4.51 5.89
C LYS A 66 4.53 4.64 4.86
N THR A 67 3.46 3.85 5.02
CA THR A 67 2.46 3.62 3.97
C THR A 67 1.05 3.91 4.47
N VAL A 68 0.26 4.63 3.66
CA VAL A 68 -1.17 4.86 3.94
C VAL A 68 -2.03 4.21 2.86
N LEU A 69 -3.04 3.45 3.29
CA LEU A 69 -4.13 2.96 2.45
C LEU A 69 -5.30 3.95 2.53
N VAL A 70 -5.71 4.50 1.39
CA VAL A 70 -6.83 5.44 1.29
C VAL A 70 -8.00 4.76 0.59
N ASP A 71 -9.13 4.70 1.27
CA ASP A 71 -10.39 4.21 0.75
C ASP A 71 -11.13 5.32 -0.01
N ALA A 72 -10.93 5.37 -1.33
CA ALA A 72 -11.63 6.29 -2.23
C ALA A 72 -12.86 5.64 -2.89
N ASP A 73 -13.24 4.42 -2.50
CA ASP A 73 -14.52 3.82 -2.88
C ASP A 73 -15.65 4.35 -1.99
N MET A 74 -15.98 5.64 -2.18
CA MET A 74 -16.98 6.36 -1.40
C MET A 74 -18.41 5.86 -1.64
N ARG A 75 -18.65 5.03 -2.66
CA ARG A 75 -19.98 4.51 -2.99
C ARG A 75 -20.28 3.21 -2.27
N LYS A 76 -19.32 2.28 -2.27
CA LYS A 76 -19.51 0.95 -1.69
C LYS A 76 -18.21 0.44 -1.06
N SER A 77 -17.70 1.20 -0.09
CA SER A 77 -16.53 0.77 0.68
C SER A 77 -16.76 -0.59 1.34
N VAL A 78 -15.90 -1.53 1.00
CA VAL A 78 -15.84 -2.84 1.67
C VAL A 78 -14.90 -2.82 2.87
N LEU A 79 -14.09 -1.76 3.03
CA LEU A 79 -13.18 -1.62 4.16
C LEU A 79 -13.97 -1.38 5.45
N VAL A 80 -15.02 -0.55 5.42
CA VAL A 80 -15.87 -0.31 6.61
C VAL A 80 -16.45 -1.60 7.19
N GLY A 81 -16.87 -2.55 6.35
CA GLY A 81 -17.41 -3.84 6.81
C GLY A 81 -16.36 -4.86 7.27
N ARG A 82 -15.10 -4.73 6.81
CA ARG A 82 -14.00 -5.65 7.15
C ARG A 82 -13.35 -5.34 8.49
N TYR A 83 -13.43 -4.09 8.94
CA TYR A 83 -12.92 -3.68 10.24
C TYR A 83 -14.09 -3.50 11.19
N LYS A 84 -13.96 -3.94 12.44
CA LYS A 84 -14.91 -3.57 13.51
C LYS A 84 -14.71 -2.07 13.82
N THR A 85 -15.12 -1.20 12.90
CA THR A 85 -14.89 0.25 12.91
C THR A 85 -15.75 0.98 13.94
N GLY A 86 -16.28 0.31 14.97
CA GLY A 86 -17.15 0.94 15.98
C GLY A 86 -16.55 2.19 16.63
N SER A 87 -15.23 2.36 16.54
CA SER A 87 -14.47 3.51 17.03
C SER A 87 -14.07 4.54 15.95
N VAL A 88 -14.15 4.21 14.65
CA VAL A 88 -13.75 5.12 13.57
C VAL A 88 -14.96 5.94 13.13
N ARG A 89 -14.91 7.25 13.38
CA ARG A 89 -16.03 8.16 13.11
C ARG A 89 -15.77 9.11 11.93
N LEU A 90 -14.51 9.42 11.67
CA LEU A 90 -14.11 10.34 10.62
C LEU A 90 -13.47 9.60 9.44
N GLY A 91 -13.54 10.19 8.25
CA GLY A 91 -13.09 9.57 7.01
C GLY A 91 -12.87 10.61 5.91
N LEU A 92 -12.40 10.15 4.75
CA LEU A 92 -12.02 10.96 3.60
C LEU A 92 -13.10 11.98 3.23
N THR A 93 -14.37 11.58 3.17
CA THR A 93 -15.50 12.48 2.89
C THR A 93 -15.49 13.70 3.80
N HIS A 94 -15.29 13.54 5.12
CA HIS A 94 -15.26 14.65 6.08
C HIS A 94 -14.15 15.66 5.77
N CYS A 95 -13.00 15.17 5.31
CA CYS A 95 -11.89 16.02 4.88
C CYS A 95 -12.20 16.73 3.56
N LEU A 96 -12.77 16.02 2.57
CA LEU A 96 -13.05 16.58 1.25
C LEU A 96 -14.17 17.63 1.26
N VAL A 97 -15.10 17.56 2.22
CA VAL A 97 -16.11 18.61 2.44
C VAL A 97 -15.62 19.73 3.37
N GLY A 98 -14.36 19.72 3.78
CA GLY A 98 -13.74 20.77 4.60
C GLY A 98 -14.17 20.79 6.07
N ARG A 99 -14.82 19.73 6.56
CA ARG A 99 -15.26 19.64 7.96
C ARG A 99 -14.14 19.21 8.90
N GLU A 100 -13.20 18.40 8.39
CA GLU A 100 -12.12 17.83 9.20
C GLU A 100 -10.75 17.99 8.54
N ARG A 101 -9.71 18.04 9.38
CA ARG A 101 -8.32 18.03 8.90
C ARG A 101 -7.92 16.63 8.46
N LEU A 102 -7.01 16.54 7.49
CA LEU A 102 -6.47 15.26 7.01
C LEU A 102 -5.85 14.43 8.15
N SER A 103 -5.12 15.07 9.07
CA SER A 103 -4.52 14.40 10.22
C SER A 103 -5.56 13.83 11.21
N SER A 104 -6.78 14.36 11.22
CA SER A 104 -7.89 13.87 12.04
C SER A 104 -8.54 12.61 11.47
N VAL A 105 -8.33 12.29 10.20
CA VAL A 105 -8.98 11.13 9.56
C VAL A 105 -8.07 9.91 9.40
N ILE A 106 -6.76 10.07 9.63
CA ILE A 106 -5.76 8.99 9.58
C ILE A 106 -5.88 8.11 10.83
N CYS A 107 -6.01 6.81 10.60
CA CYS A 107 -6.03 5.75 11.61
C CYS A 107 -4.71 4.96 11.57
N GLU A 108 -4.19 4.63 12.75
CA GLU A 108 -3.09 3.69 12.89
C GLU A 108 -3.59 2.25 12.87
N THR A 109 -2.71 1.32 12.51
CA THR A 109 -3.02 -0.10 12.48
C THR A 109 -2.17 -0.86 13.50
N ASP A 110 -2.45 -2.14 13.69
CA ASP A 110 -1.58 -3.05 14.42
C ASP A 110 -0.33 -3.47 13.63
N THR A 111 -0.26 -3.15 12.35
CA THR A 111 0.92 -3.32 11.51
C THR A 111 1.78 -2.05 11.58
N PRO A 112 3.04 -2.13 12.04
CA PRO A 112 3.95 -0.99 12.04
C PRO A 112 4.06 -0.35 10.65
N ASN A 113 4.18 0.97 10.60
CA ASN A 113 4.28 1.77 9.36
C ASN A 113 3.03 1.74 8.44
N LEU A 114 1.97 1.04 8.79
CA LEU A 114 0.73 1.00 8.02
C LEU A 114 -0.35 1.87 8.67
N TYR A 115 -0.94 2.74 7.85
CA TYR A 115 -2.01 3.65 8.21
C TYR A 115 -3.19 3.50 7.26
N VAL A 116 -4.38 3.90 7.69
CA VAL A 116 -5.60 3.84 6.87
C VAL A 116 -6.38 5.15 6.95
N ILE A 117 -6.95 5.57 5.83
CA ILE A 117 -8.01 6.56 5.77
C ILE A 117 -9.24 5.87 5.16
N PHE A 118 -10.32 5.75 5.95
CA PHE A 118 -11.59 5.22 5.45
C PHE A 118 -12.35 6.25 4.63
N SER A 119 -13.23 5.82 3.73
CA SER A 119 -14.06 6.70 2.91
C SER A 119 -14.92 7.65 3.76
N GLY A 120 -15.56 7.13 4.80
CA GLY A 120 -16.54 7.88 5.59
C GLY A 120 -17.94 7.80 4.98
N PRO A 121 -18.87 8.69 5.37
CA PRO A 121 -20.24 8.64 4.85
C PRO A 121 -20.26 8.88 3.34
N VAL A 122 -21.20 8.23 2.65
CA VAL A 122 -21.39 8.38 1.21
C VAL A 122 -21.85 9.81 0.90
N PRO A 123 -21.07 10.61 0.15
CA PRO A 123 -21.50 11.94 -0.26
C PRO A 123 -22.45 11.87 -1.47
N PRO A 124 -23.26 12.91 -1.74
CA PRO A 124 -24.13 12.96 -2.92
C PRO A 124 -23.35 13.04 -4.24
N ASN A 125 -22.12 13.57 -4.20
CA ASN A 125 -21.28 13.84 -5.38
C ASN A 125 -19.84 13.30 -5.25
N PRO A 126 -19.62 11.97 -5.16
CA PRO A 126 -18.29 11.38 -4.94
C PRO A 126 -17.24 11.78 -5.98
N SER A 127 -17.59 11.75 -7.28
CA SER A 127 -16.65 12.01 -8.38
C SER A 127 -16.11 13.43 -8.35
N GLU A 128 -16.97 14.41 -8.01
CA GLU A 128 -16.58 15.82 -7.91
C GLU A 128 -15.64 16.08 -6.74
N LEU A 129 -15.91 15.46 -5.59
CA LEU A 129 -15.05 15.56 -4.42
C LEU A 129 -13.67 14.96 -4.71
N LEU A 130 -13.63 13.76 -5.31
CA LEU A 130 -12.40 13.06 -5.67
C LEU A 130 -11.63 13.77 -6.79
N GLY A 131 -12.31 14.46 -7.71
CA GLY A 131 -11.68 15.27 -8.76
C GLY A 131 -11.30 16.68 -8.34
N GLY A 132 -11.70 17.08 -7.14
CA GLY A 132 -11.58 18.45 -6.66
C GLY A 132 -10.19 18.81 -6.16
N ARG A 133 -9.91 20.12 -6.08
CA ARG A 133 -8.64 20.67 -5.59
C ARG A 133 -8.32 20.23 -4.15
N ILE A 134 -9.32 19.92 -3.34
CA ILE A 134 -9.13 19.49 -1.94
C ILE A 134 -8.50 18.10 -1.90
N PHE A 135 -8.95 17.17 -2.75
CA PHE A 135 -8.35 15.83 -2.83
C PHE A 135 -6.90 15.91 -3.32
N GLY A 136 -6.62 16.67 -4.38
CA GLY A 136 -5.26 16.89 -4.85
C GLY A 136 -4.34 17.48 -3.77
N LYS A 137 -4.80 18.48 -3.01
CA LYS A 137 -4.05 19.02 -1.85
C LYS A 137 -3.83 17.98 -0.75
N ALA A 138 -4.82 17.12 -0.50
CA ALA A 138 -4.67 16.03 0.46
C ALA A 138 -3.59 15.03 0.02
N LEU A 139 -3.55 14.66 -1.28
CA LEU A 139 -2.50 13.80 -1.83
C LEU A 139 -1.11 14.43 -1.67
N GLU A 140 -0.96 15.72 -2.01
CA GLU A 140 0.32 16.42 -1.85
C GLU A 140 0.77 16.49 -0.40
N ASN A 141 -0.15 16.75 0.55
CA ASN A 141 0.15 16.71 1.98
C ASN A 141 0.56 15.31 2.44
N MET A 142 -0.08 14.25 1.93
CA MET A 142 0.31 12.87 2.24
C MET A 142 1.69 12.54 1.70
N LYS A 143 2.06 13.01 0.49
CA LYS A 143 3.38 12.75 -0.13
C LYS A 143 4.54 13.28 0.71
N GLN A 144 4.31 14.29 1.54
CA GLN A 144 5.33 14.84 2.45
C GLN A 144 5.59 13.94 3.67
N VAL A 145 4.65 13.05 4.02
CA VAL A 145 4.66 12.31 5.29
C VAL A 145 4.76 10.79 5.08
N PHE A 146 4.30 10.31 3.93
CA PHE A 146 4.28 8.89 3.58
C PHE A 146 5.22 8.60 2.41
N ASP A 147 5.90 7.47 2.47
CA ASP A 147 6.70 6.94 1.37
C ASP A 147 5.81 6.46 0.23
N TYR A 148 4.69 5.81 0.57
CA TYR A 148 3.70 5.29 -0.37
C TYR A 148 2.26 5.58 0.06
N ILE A 149 1.42 5.89 -0.92
CA ILE A 149 -0.01 6.16 -0.77
C ILE A 149 -0.75 5.23 -1.73
N ILE A 150 -1.39 4.21 -1.18
CA ILE A 150 -2.17 3.23 -1.95
C ILE A 150 -3.63 3.64 -1.90
N ILE A 151 -4.26 3.84 -3.06
CA ILE A 151 -5.66 4.30 -3.13
C ILE A 151 -6.55 3.18 -3.67
N ASP A 152 -7.42 2.63 -2.82
CA ASP A 152 -8.50 1.74 -3.26
C ASP A 152 -9.62 2.57 -3.88
N THR A 153 -10.01 2.24 -5.11
CA THR A 153 -11.00 2.99 -5.89
C THR A 153 -12.17 2.07 -6.27
N PRO A 154 -13.34 2.58 -6.68
CA PRO A 154 -14.41 1.73 -7.18
C PRO A 154 -14.00 1.03 -8.50
N PRO A 155 -14.75 0.01 -8.94
CA PRO A 155 -14.51 -0.60 -10.24
C PRO A 155 -14.80 0.39 -11.37
N LEU A 156 -13.79 0.63 -12.22
CA LEU A 156 -13.86 1.63 -13.28
C LEU A 156 -14.92 1.31 -14.34
N GLY A 157 -15.14 0.02 -14.64
CA GLY A 157 -16.19 -0.37 -15.59
C GLY A 157 -17.61 -0.08 -15.10
N SER A 158 -17.80 0.33 -13.84
CA SER A 158 -19.10 0.72 -13.27
C SER A 158 -19.28 2.23 -13.14
N VAL A 159 -18.25 2.94 -12.68
CA VAL A 159 -18.30 4.39 -12.40
C VAL A 159 -16.97 5.06 -12.72
N ILE A 160 -17.02 6.34 -13.12
CA ILE A 160 -15.83 7.07 -13.58
C ILE A 160 -14.91 7.54 -12.45
N ASP A 161 -15.35 7.45 -11.18
CA ASP A 161 -14.62 7.91 -10.00
C ASP A 161 -13.17 7.40 -9.97
N ALA A 162 -12.95 6.15 -10.36
CA ALA A 162 -11.61 5.57 -10.41
C ALA A 162 -10.69 6.25 -11.44
N ALA A 163 -11.20 6.66 -12.59
CA ALA A 163 -10.42 7.39 -13.60
C ALA A 163 -10.08 8.82 -13.13
N VAL A 164 -11.03 9.46 -12.43
CA VAL A 164 -10.82 10.80 -11.84
C VAL A 164 -9.73 10.78 -10.76
N VAL A 165 -9.72 9.73 -9.92
CA VAL A 165 -8.66 9.51 -8.94
C VAL A 165 -7.34 9.16 -9.64
N ALA A 166 -7.36 8.22 -10.57
CA ALA A 166 -6.18 7.73 -11.28
C ALA A 166 -5.40 8.84 -12.01
N LYS A 167 -6.10 9.83 -12.56
CA LYS A 167 -5.48 11.03 -13.17
C LYS A 167 -4.60 11.83 -12.21
N GLN A 168 -4.88 11.79 -10.91
CA GLN A 168 -4.14 12.50 -9.87
C GLN A 168 -3.06 11.62 -9.20
N CYS A 169 -2.97 10.35 -9.58
CA CYS A 169 -1.98 9.40 -9.08
C CYS A 169 -0.72 9.37 -9.96
N ASP A 170 0.40 8.96 -9.38
CA ASP A 170 1.65 8.77 -10.13
C ASP A 170 1.59 7.48 -10.98
N GLY A 171 0.71 6.54 -10.62
CA GLY A 171 0.42 5.36 -11.42
C GLY A 171 -0.84 4.61 -11.00
N THR A 172 -1.31 3.71 -11.86
CA THR A 172 -2.51 2.89 -11.65
C THR A 172 -2.24 1.42 -11.92
N VAL A 173 -2.72 0.56 -11.03
CA VAL A 173 -2.74 -0.89 -11.20
C VAL A 173 -4.19 -1.35 -11.39
N MET A 174 -4.44 -2.11 -12.45
CA MET A 174 -5.75 -2.70 -12.71
C MET A 174 -5.78 -4.16 -12.22
N VAL A 175 -6.72 -4.49 -11.35
CA VAL A 175 -6.95 -5.85 -10.88
C VAL A 175 -7.99 -6.52 -11.77
N ILE A 176 -7.69 -7.71 -12.25
CA ILE A 176 -8.57 -8.50 -13.11
C ILE A 176 -8.76 -9.88 -12.49
N GLU A 177 -10.00 -10.33 -12.36
CA GLU A 177 -10.31 -11.70 -11.95
C GLU A 177 -10.05 -12.69 -13.10
N SER A 178 -9.23 -13.69 -12.81
CA SER A 178 -8.89 -14.77 -13.74
C SER A 178 -10.15 -15.49 -14.22
N ASN A 179 -10.25 -15.72 -15.53
CA ASN A 179 -11.37 -16.42 -16.20
C ASN A 179 -12.76 -15.80 -16.04
N ALA A 180 -12.91 -14.64 -15.39
CA ALA A 180 -14.20 -13.96 -15.25
C ALA A 180 -14.36 -12.77 -16.20
N ILE A 181 -13.25 -12.12 -16.59
CA ILE A 181 -13.26 -10.92 -17.43
C ILE A 181 -12.79 -11.22 -18.85
N SER A 182 -13.60 -10.84 -19.84
CA SER A 182 -13.18 -10.91 -21.24
C SER A 182 -12.06 -9.91 -21.54
N TYR A 183 -11.09 -10.33 -22.36
CA TYR A 183 -9.99 -9.47 -22.81
C TYR A 183 -10.48 -8.16 -23.42
N ARG A 184 -11.52 -8.21 -24.27
CA ARG A 184 -12.11 -7.02 -24.91
C ARG A 184 -12.72 -6.05 -23.89
N PHE A 185 -13.26 -6.55 -22.78
CA PHE A 185 -13.77 -5.67 -21.73
C PHE A 185 -12.63 -5.03 -20.94
N ALA A 186 -11.60 -5.80 -20.58
CA ALA A 186 -10.40 -5.27 -19.94
C ALA A 186 -9.71 -4.18 -20.78
N GLN A 187 -9.60 -4.37 -22.10
CA GLN A 187 -9.05 -3.35 -23.01
C GLN A 187 -9.89 -2.06 -23.00
N ARG A 188 -11.23 -2.16 -23.01
CA ARG A 188 -12.09 -0.97 -22.92
C ARG A 188 -11.91 -0.20 -21.62
N VAL A 189 -11.72 -0.90 -20.50
CA VAL A 189 -11.46 -0.28 -19.18
C VAL A 189 -10.07 0.38 -19.17
N LYS A 190 -9.06 -0.27 -19.76
CA LYS A 190 -7.74 0.35 -20.00
C LYS A 190 -7.87 1.63 -20.83
N ASP A 191 -8.60 1.60 -21.93
CA ASP A 191 -8.77 2.77 -22.80
C ASP A 191 -9.43 3.95 -22.06
N GLN A 192 -10.29 3.68 -21.08
CA GLN A 192 -10.86 4.73 -20.22
C GLN A 192 -9.80 5.37 -19.31
N LEU A 193 -8.88 4.58 -18.75
CA LEU A 193 -7.74 5.11 -17.99
C LEU A 193 -6.83 5.96 -18.87
N ASP A 194 -6.51 5.48 -20.08
CA ASP A 194 -5.66 6.19 -21.04
C ASP A 194 -6.30 7.53 -21.44
N LYS A 195 -7.61 7.54 -21.75
CA LYS A 195 -8.37 8.77 -22.07
C LYS A 195 -8.43 9.75 -20.90
N ALA A 196 -8.41 9.26 -19.67
CA ALA A 196 -8.34 10.10 -18.48
C ALA A 196 -6.94 10.68 -18.23
N GLY A 197 -5.92 10.21 -18.97
CA GLY A 197 -4.52 10.60 -18.78
C GLY A 197 -3.86 9.88 -17.60
N ALA A 198 -4.42 8.77 -17.14
CA ALA A 198 -3.83 7.98 -16.05
C ALA A 198 -2.65 7.16 -16.56
N LYS A 199 -1.56 7.10 -15.77
CA LYS A 199 -0.40 6.28 -16.10
C LYS A 199 -0.63 4.83 -15.63
N MET A 200 -0.86 3.92 -16.56
CA MET A 200 -0.95 2.49 -16.24
C MET A 200 0.42 1.91 -15.90
N LEU A 201 0.57 1.35 -14.70
CA LEU A 201 1.78 0.62 -14.29
C LEU A 201 1.72 -0.86 -14.71
N GLY A 202 0.52 -1.43 -14.71
CA GLY A 202 0.32 -2.83 -15.08
C GLY A 202 -0.98 -3.41 -14.57
N VAL A 203 -1.04 -4.73 -14.61
CA VAL A 203 -2.23 -5.53 -14.27
C VAL A 203 -1.88 -6.57 -13.22
N VAL A 204 -2.77 -6.77 -12.25
CA VAL A 204 -2.74 -7.92 -11.33
C VAL A 204 -3.83 -8.90 -11.74
N LEU A 205 -3.44 -10.08 -12.18
CA LEU A 205 -4.38 -11.18 -12.39
C LEU A 205 -4.64 -11.86 -11.03
N ASN A 206 -5.87 -11.76 -10.53
CA ASN A 206 -6.27 -12.23 -9.22
C ASN A 206 -7.16 -13.49 -9.31
N LYS A 207 -7.25 -14.24 -8.19
CA LYS A 207 -8.00 -15.51 -8.09
C LYS A 207 -7.57 -16.56 -9.13
N VAL A 208 -6.27 -16.58 -9.46
CA VAL A 208 -5.70 -17.57 -10.37
C VAL A 208 -5.75 -18.94 -9.69
N ASP A 209 -6.29 -19.94 -10.39
CA ASP A 209 -6.16 -21.33 -9.96
C ASP A 209 -4.74 -21.82 -10.26
N ILE A 210 -3.95 -21.97 -9.19
CA ILE A 210 -2.57 -22.45 -9.22
C ILE A 210 -2.45 -23.96 -8.96
N THR A 211 -3.57 -24.66 -8.73
CA THR A 211 -3.59 -26.09 -8.43
C THR A 211 -3.98 -26.95 -9.65
N GLY A 212 -4.60 -26.36 -10.67
CA GLY A 212 -4.94 -27.04 -11.93
C GLY A 212 -3.74 -27.42 -12.80
N LYS A 213 -3.89 -28.40 -13.71
CA LYS A 213 -2.88 -28.85 -14.68
C LYS A 213 -2.58 -27.86 -15.84
N GLY A 214 -3.00 -26.60 -15.69
CA GLY A 214 -2.84 -25.56 -16.72
C GLY A 214 -1.49 -24.83 -16.65
N TYR A 215 -1.27 -23.90 -17.58
CA TYR A 215 -0.05 -23.06 -17.68
C TYR A 215 0.37 -22.44 -16.32
N TYR A 216 -0.60 -21.90 -15.57
CA TYR A 216 -0.34 -21.28 -14.26
C TYR A 216 -0.05 -22.28 -13.14
N GLY A 217 -0.57 -23.51 -13.21
CA GLY A 217 -0.25 -24.57 -12.25
C GLY A 217 1.13 -25.17 -12.45
N HIS A 218 1.62 -25.25 -13.69
CA HIS A 218 3.02 -25.60 -13.95
C HIS A 218 3.98 -24.54 -13.42
N TYR A 219 3.69 -23.25 -13.60
CA TYR A 219 4.52 -22.16 -13.09
C TYR A 219 4.48 -22.06 -11.56
N GLY A 220 3.28 -22.19 -10.95
CA GLY A 220 3.10 -22.22 -9.49
C GLY A 220 3.75 -23.42 -8.82
N SER A 221 3.66 -24.61 -9.44
CA SER A 221 4.32 -25.83 -8.95
C SER A 221 5.85 -25.74 -9.05
N TYR A 222 6.37 -25.14 -10.11
CA TYR A 222 7.81 -24.95 -10.31
C TYR A 222 8.39 -23.96 -9.29
N TYR A 223 7.82 -22.76 -9.16
CA TYR A 223 8.28 -21.76 -8.19
C TYR A 223 8.06 -22.21 -6.74
N GLY A 224 6.91 -22.82 -6.44
CA GLY A 224 6.60 -23.33 -5.11
C GLY A 224 7.53 -24.45 -4.66
N LYS A 225 7.89 -25.39 -5.56
CA LYS A 225 8.86 -26.46 -5.27
C LYS A 225 10.30 -25.97 -5.21
N TYR A 226 10.72 -25.06 -6.08
CA TYR A 226 12.10 -24.56 -6.09
C TYR A 226 12.39 -23.66 -4.88
N TYR A 227 11.56 -22.64 -4.63
CA TYR A 227 11.81 -21.67 -3.57
C TYR A 227 11.31 -22.13 -2.20
N GLY A 228 10.20 -22.88 -2.13
CA GLY A 228 9.71 -23.45 -0.88
C GLY A 228 10.67 -24.47 -0.26
N LYS A 229 11.38 -25.25 -1.08
CA LYS A 229 12.36 -26.24 -0.62
C LYS A 229 13.72 -25.61 -0.30
N TYR A 230 14.10 -24.51 -0.96
CA TYR A 230 15.33 -23.75 -0.67
C TYR A 230 15.21 -22.91 0.60
N TYR A 231 14.14 -22.13 0.77
CA TYR A 231 13.99 -21.25 1.94
C TYR A 231 13.37 -21.94 3.16
N GLY A 232 12.54 -22.97 2.96
CA GLY A 232 12.01 -23.80 4.06
C GLY A 232 13.11 -24.55 4.82
N LYS A 233 14.24 -24.87 4.17
CA LYS A 233 15.37 -25.56 4.79
C LYS A 233 16.32 -24.62 5.56
N TYR A 234 16.33 -23.33 5.21
CA TYR A 234 17.20 -22.32 5.86
C TYR A 234 16.55 -21.67 7.08
N TYR A 235 15.22 -21.51 7.11
CA TYR A 235 14.50 -20.94 8.27
C TYR A 235 13.76 -21.97 9.12
N GLY A 236 13.55 -23.21 8.64
CA GLY A 236 12.84 -24.26 9.38
C GLY A 236 13.61 -24.88 10.56
N LYS A 237 14.78 -24.35 10.92
CA LYS A 237 15.62 -24.87 12.02
C LYS A 237 15.81 -23.90 13.21
N TYR A 238 15.17 -22.73 13.18
CA TYR A 238 15.17 -21.75 14.28
C TYR A 238 13.76 -21.52 14.85
N GLY A 239 13.02 -22.60 15.02
CA GLY A 239 11.65 -22.54 15.52
C GLY A 239 11.31 -23.82 16.26
N GLU A 240 12.07 -24.11 17.31
CA GLU A 240 11.68 -24.84 18.52
C GLU A 240 12.95 -25.07 19.35
N ASP A 241 12.85 -24.78 20.65
CA ASP A 241 13.84 -24.95 21.72
C ASP A 241 14.84 -23.80 22.02
N ASN A 242 14.53 -23.13 23.15
CA ASN A 242 15.37 -22.32 24.04
C ASN A 242 16.09 -21.08 23.45
N ILE A 243 15.43 -19.93 23.59
CA ILE A 243 16.11 -18.62 23.58
C ILE A 243 16.67 -18.38 24.98
N GLU A 244 17.85 -18.91 25.28
CA GLU A 244 18.76 -18.16 26.15
C GLU A 244 19.24 -16.94 25.36
N VAL A 245 18.94 -15.75 25.90
CA VAL A 245 19.39 -14.49 25.32
C VAL A 245 20.91 -14.44 25.43
N PRO A 246 21.69 -14.41 24.33
CA PRO A 246 23.13 -14.25 24.42
C PRO A 246 23.42 -12.87 25.01
N SER A 247 24.17 -12.84 26.11
CA SER A 247 24.72 -11.60 26.65
C SER A 247 25.57 -10.91 25.58
N LYS A 248 25.36 -9.60 25.42
CA LYS A 248 26.08 -8.75 24.46
C LYS A 248 27.60 -9.05 24.52
N PRO A 249 28.29 -9.18 23.38
CA PRO A 249 29.75 -9.17 23.39
C PRO A 249 30.22 -7.83 23.96
N LYS A 250 31.16 -7.88 24.93
CA LYS A 250 31.85 -6.69 25.42
C LYS A 250 32.60 -6.06 24.25
N ALA A 251 32.13 -4.89 23.81
CA ALA A 251 32.91 -4.03 22.94
C ALA A 251 34.16 -3.59 23.69
N SER A 252 35.32 -3.81 23.10
CA SER A 252 36.57 -3.16 23.46
C SER A 252 36.38 -1.64 23.39
N VAL A 253 36.82 -0.97 24.45
CA VAL A 253 36.73 0.48 24.65
C VAL A 253 37.58 1.19 23.59
N GLU A 254 36.96 1.81 22.60
CA GLU A 254 37.53 2.97 21.93
C GLU A 254 37.17 4.20 22.78
N LYS A 255 38.19 4.97 23.17
CA LYS A 255 38.03 6.18 23.99
C LYS A 255 37.17 7.20 23.25
N GLU A 256 36.16 7.73 23.94
CA GLU A 256 35.46 8.95 23.53
C GLU A 256 36.47 10.11 23.45
N PRO A 257 36.38 10.98 22.42
CA PRO A 257 37.21 12.18 22.35
C PRO A 257 36.86 13.13 23.49
N SER A 258 37.86 13.86 23.99
CA SER A 258 37.69 14.79 25.11
C SER A 258 36.91 16.03 24.71
N ASP A 259 36.30 16.72 25.68
CA ASP A 259 35.51 17.93 25.48
C ASP A 259 36.27 19.06 24.73
N ASP A 260 37.60 19.04 24.74
CA ASP A 260 38.45 19.98 23.96
C ASP A 260 38.41 19.73 22.44
N ASP A 261 38.08 18.52 21.98
CA ASP A 261 38.01 18.16 20.55
C ASP A 261 36.69 18.60 19.89
N LEU A 262 35.67 18.95 20.68
CA LEU A 262 34.35 19.37 20.21
C LEU A 262 34.28 20.87 19.84
N ASP A 263 35.24 21.68 20.31
CA ASP A 263 35.30 23.12 20.02
C ASP A 263 35.97 23.43 18.67
N GLU A 264 36.94 22.63 18.21
CA GLU A 264 37.56 22.81 16.87
C GLU A 264 36.60 22.44 15.72
N LEU A 265 35.72 21.45 15.91
CA LEU A 265 34.75 21.04 14.90
C LEU A 265 33.61 22.05 14.72
N ASN A 266 33.24 22.78 15.77
CA ASN A 266 32.25 23.86 15.69
C ASN A 266 32.82 25.14 15.05
N TYR A 267 34.13 25.39 15.14
CA TYR A 267 34.78 26.54 14.50
C TYR A 267 34.85 26.38 12.97
N LEU A 268 35.10 25.17 12.46
CA LEU A 268 35.14 24.86 11.02
C LEU A 268 33.75 24.84 10.36
N ALA A 269 32.69 24.49 11.09
CA ALA A 269 31.31 24.51 10.58
C ALA A 269 30.71 25.93 10.50
N GLY A 270 31.27 26.91 11.22
CA GLY A 270 30.80 28.29 11.25
C GLY A 270 31.31 29.18 10.10
N VAL A 271 32.38 28.79 9.39
CA VAL A 271 33.03 29.62 8.36
C VAL A 271 32.46 29.38 6.94
N MET A 272 31.64 28.35 6.73
CA MET A 272 31.07 27.99 5.42
C MET A 272 29.61 28.48 5.21
N ARG A 273 29.13 29.42 6.02
CA ARG A 273 27.83 30.09 5.86
C ARG A 273 27.91 31.60 6.03
N LYS A 274 28.87 32.23 5.35
CA LYS A 274 28.75 33.62 4.89
C LYS A 274 29.43 33.70 3.54
N ASP A 275 28.61 33.63 2.49
CA ASP A 275 28.52 34.57 1.38
C ASP A 275 27.51 34.04 0.34
#